data_AF-A0A6I2IKD8-F1
#
_entry.id   AF-A0A6I2IKD8-F1
#
_cell.length_a   1.000
_cell.length_b   1.000
_cell.length_c   1.000
_cell.angle_alpha   90.00
_cell.angle_beta   90.00
_cell.angle_gamma   90.00
#
_symmetry.space_group_name_H-M   'P 1'
#
loop_
_entity.id
_entity.type
_entity.pdbx_description
1 polymer ?
#
loop_
_entity_poly.entity_id
_entity_poly.type
_entity_poly.pdbx_seq_one_letter_code
_entity_poly.pdbx_strand_id
1 'polypeptide(L)'
;MKGKKVFATNYIFDFDDYGFSDGYGTGKAKEANGNLGVSTDFFPMVTHLDDDDTSLEFFGGDTGYEQWSRRYKLINSQNIFIKPIVHLARVVSLTPPTVSNDFTATYPDGSSEKISRLEPDYEKLLSMK
;
A
#
# COMPACT_ATOMS: atom_id res chain seq x y z
N MET A 1 -7.85 -22.65 -4.46
CA MET A 1 -8.67 -21.92 -3.48
C MET A 1 -9.62 -21.01 -4.25
N LYS A 2 -10.93 -21.19 -4.10
CA LYS A 2 -11.93 -20.16 -4.47
C LYS A 2 -12.10 -19.25 -3.23
N GLY A 3 -12.24 -17.94 -3.40
CA GLY A 3 -12.54 -17.01 -2.29
C GLY A 3 -11.38 -16.15 -1.75
N LYS A 4 -10.13 -16.30 -2.22
CA LYS A 4 -9.00 -15.45 -1.79
C LYS A 4 -8.23 -14.89 -2.98
N LYS A 5 -8.13 -13.56 -3.06
CA LYS A 5 -7.27 -12.83 -4.02
C LYS A 5 -6.10 -12.19 -3.27
N VAL A 6 -4.87 -12.40 -3.74
CA VAL A 6 -3.68 -11.78 -3.15
C VAL A 6 -3.21 -10.69 -4.11
N PHE A 7 -3.09 -9.47 -3.61
CA PHE A 7 -2.54 -8.35 -4.37
C PHE A 7 -1.07 -8.16 -4.02
N ALA A 8 -0.24 -8.01 -5.04
CA ALA A 8 1.20 -7.82 -4.87
C ALA A 8 1.50 -6.35 -4.58
N THR A 9 2.26 -6.11 -3.51
CA THR A 9 2.83 -4.81 -3.20
C THR A 9 4.18 -4.68 -3.89
N ASN A 10 4.30 -3.77 -4.85
CA ASN A 10 5.45 -3.69 -5.75
C ASN A 10 6.29 -2.43 -5.54
N TYR A 11 7.55 -2.50 -5.99
CA TYR A 11 8.42 -1.36 -6.22
C TYR A 11 8.80 -1.31 -7.70
N ILE A 12 8.92 -0.10 -8.26
CA ILE A 12 9.47 0.11 -9.60
C ILE A 12 10.70 0.99 -9.49
N PHE A 13 11.79 0.56 -10.12
CA PHE A 13 13.03 1.31 -10.24
C PHE A 13 13.31 1.53 -11.73
N ASP A 14 13.22 2.77 -12.16
CA ASP A 14 13.47 3.21 -13.52
C ASP A 14 14.91 3.73 -13.61
N PHE A 15 15.75 3.07 -14.40
CA PHE A 15 17.19 3.37 -14.51
C PHE A 15 17.53 4.24 -15.72
N ASP A 16 16.64 4.30 -16.71
CA ASP A 16 16.90 4.86 -18.04
C ASP A 16 15.79 5.82 -18.51
N ASP A 17 14.91 6.24 -17.60
CA ASP A 17 13.77 7.12 -17.87
C ASP A 17 12.83 6.54 -18.93
N TYR A 18 12.70 5.21 -18.96
CA TYR A 18 11.87 4.51 -19.93
C TYR A 18 10.39 4.88 -19.79
N GLY A 19 9.96 5.37 -18.62
CA GLY A 19 8.67 6.05 -18.51
C GLY A 19 7.48 5.09 -18.58
N PHE A 20 7.54 3.96 -17.87
CA PHE A 20 6.41 3.02 -17.75
C PHE A 20 5.10 3.72 -17.32
N SER A 21 3.94 3.23 -17.75
CA SER A 21 2.68 3.57 -17.07
C SER A 21 2.65 2.88 -15.70
N ASP A 22 1.95 3.45 -14.71
CA ASP A 22 1.80 2.80 -13.41
C ASP A 22 0.78 1.65 -13.49
N GLY A 23 1.20 0.54 -14.10
CA GLY A 23 0.41 -0.69 -14.23
C GLY A 23 0.47 -1.61 -13.00
N TYR A 24 1.21 -1.21 -11.97
CA TYR A 24 1.52 -2.06 -10.80
C TYR A 24 1.09 -1.47 -9.46
N GLY A 25 0.37 -0.34 -9.46
CA GLY A 25 -0.12 0.31 -8.23
C GLY A 25 1.03 0.83 -7.37
N THR A 26 2.03 1.45 -7.99
CA THR A 26 3.24 1.95 -7.34
C THR A 26 3.28 3.47 -7.22
N GLY A 27 2.35 4.17 -7.84
CA GLY A 27 2.25 5.62 -7.79
C GLY A 27 3.11 6.34 -8.83
N LYS A 28 3.18 7.66 -8.67
CA LYS A 28 3.97 8.54 -9.54
C LYS A 28 5.47 8.32 -9.31
N ALA A 29 6.26 8.31 -10.37
CA ALA A 29 7.71 8.26 -10.24
C ALA A 29 8.23 9.48 -9.46
N LYS A 30 9.10 9.23 -8.47
CA LYS A 30 9.87 10.26 -7.76
C LYS A 30 11.36 10.08 -8.01
N GLU A 31 12.10 11.17 -8.13
CA GLU A 31 13.53 11.12 -8.40
C GLU A 31 14.32 10.68 -7.15
N ALA A 32 15.31 9.82 -7.34
CA ALA A 32 16.26 9.42 -6.31
C ALA A 32 17.68 9.47 -6.87
N ASN A 33 18.54 10.28 -6.24
CA ASN A 33 19.92 10.47 -6.66
C ASN A 33 20.89 9.72 -5.73
N GLY A 34 21.81 8.95 -6.30
CA GLY A 34 22.78 8.14 -5.55
C GLY A 34 22.15 6.87 -4.97
N ASN A 35 22.74 6.34 -3.89
CA ASN A 35 22.25 5.11 -3.27
C ASN A 35 20.85 5.34 -2.66
N LEU A 36 19.93 4.43 -2.96
CA LEU A 36 18.55 4.51 -2.49
C LEU A 36 18.31 3.51 -1.34
N GLY A 37 17.80 4.00 -0.22
CA GLY A 37 17.29 3.17 0.88
C GLY A 37 15.77 3.29 0.96
N VAL A 38 15.07 2.16 0.98
CA VAL A 38 13.62 2.09 1.11
C VAL A 38 13.27 1.26 2.34
N SER A 39 12.58 1.87 3.29
CA SER A 39 12.08 1.22 4.50
C SER A 39 10.62 1.58 4.68
N THR A 40 9.74 0.81 4.04
CA THR A 40 8.29 1.01 4.14
C THR A 40 7.72 0.12 5.23
N ASP A 41 6.88 0.69 6.09
CA ASP A 41 6.07 -0.06 7.04
C ASP A 41 4.84 -0.62 6.32
N PHE A 42 4.63 -1.91 6.47
CA PHE A 42 3.54 -2.64 5.85
C PHE A 42 2.62 -3.24 6.89
N PHE A 43 1.33 -3.04 6.67
CA PHE A 43 0.26 -3.55 7.52
C PHE A 43 -0.57 -4.55 6.70
N PRO A 44 -0.86 -5.74 7.22
CA PRO A 44 -1.81 -6.62 6.57
C PRO A 44 -3.17 -5.94 6.46
N MET A 45 -3.69 -5.81 5.24
CA MET A 45 -5.01 -5.29 4.97
C MET A 45 -5.87 -6.39 4.38
N VAL A 46 -7.01 -6.64 5.01
CA VAL A 46 -8.00 -7.64 4.60
C VAL A 46 -9.23 -6.89 4.10
N THR A 47 -9.55 -7.03 2.81
CA THR A 47 -10.74 -6.42 2.24
C THR A 47 -11.78 -7.49 1.96
N HIS A 48 -12.95 -7.34 2.58
CA HIS A 48 -14.13 -8.13 2.26
C HIS A 48 -14.81 -7.53 1.04
N LEU A 49 -15.06 -8.33 0.02
CA LEU A 49 -15.70 -7.93 -1.24
C LEU A 49 -17.12 -8.51 -1.29
N ASP A 50 -17.96 -7.94 -2.15
CA ASP A 50 -19.41 -8.24 -2.20
C ASP A 50 -19.75 -9.68 -2.61
N ASP A 51 -18.85 -10.41 -3.27
CA ASP A 51 -19.05 -11.77 -3.79
C ASP A 51 -18.49 -12.88 -2.85
N ASP A 52 -18.48 -12.67 -1.54
CA ASP A 52 -17.79 -13.53 -0.54
C ASP A 52 -16.27 -13.69 -0.78
N ASP A 53 -15.71 -12.90 -1.67
CA ASP A 53 -14.28 -12.85 -1.94
C ASP A 53 -13.58 -12.02 -0.86
N THR A 54 -12.42 -12.49 -0.42
CA THR A 54 -11.53 -11.72 0.45
C THR A 54 -10.24 -11.40 -0.29
N SER A 55 -9.83 -10.14 -0.28
CA SER A 55 -8.49 -9.77 -0.71
C SER A 55 -7.53 -9.57 0.45
N LEU A 56 -6.26 -9.84 0.20
CA LEU A 56 -5.17 -9.59 1.13
C LEU A 56 -4.06 -8.80 0.41
N GLU A 57 -3.63 -7.73 1.04
CA GLU A 57 -2.50 -6.89 0.60
C GLU A 57 -1.62 -6.51 1.80
N PHE A 58 -0.34 -6.28 1.56
CA PHE A 58 0.51 -5.52 2.48
C PHE A 58 0.39 -4.02 2.15
N PHE A 59 -0.49 -3.33 2.88
CA PHE A 59 -0.76 -1.92 2.70
C PHE A 59 0.40 -1.09 3.28
N GLY A 60 0.91 -0.14 2.49
CA GLY A 60 2.06 0.70 2.84
C GLY A 60 1.84 2.16 2.49
N GLY A 61 0.58 2.62 2.58
CA GLY A 61 0.16 3.97 2.21
C GLY A 61 -0.46 4.07 0.82
N ASP A 62 -1.27 5.12 0.62
CA ASP A 62 -1.90 5.44 -0.66
C ASP A 62 -0.85 5.97 -1.65
N THR A 63 -0.46 5.14 -2.62
CA THR A 63 0.51 5.48 -3.66
C THR A 63 0.05 6.58 -4.62
N GLY A 64 -1.22 7.00 -4.57
CA GLY A 64 -1.70 8.21 -5.23
C GLY A 64 -1.00 9.47 -4.72
N TYR A 65 -0.49 9.44 -3.47
CA TYR A 65 0.35 10.48 -2.90
C TYR A 65 1.84 10.16 -3.09
N GLU A 66 2.61 11.15 -3.53
CA GLU A 66 4.04 11.00 -3.85
C GLU A 66 4.87 10.47 -2.67
N GLN A 67 4.54 10.89 -1.44
CA GLN A 67 5.23 10.44 -0.23
C GLN A 67 5.19 8.91 -0.05
N TRP A 68 4.08 8.27 -0.44
CA TRP A 68 3.91 6.81 -0.39
C TRP A 68 4.19 6.13 -1.71
N SER A 69 4.54 6.89 -2.76
CA SER A 69 4.95 6.29 -4.02
C SER A 69 6.14 5.35 -3.81
N ARG A 70 6.05 4.21 -4.47
CA ARG A 70 7.03 3.13 -4.52
C ARG A 70 7.70 3.04 -5.89
N ARG A 71 7.52 4.07 -6.73
CA ARG A 71 8.15 4.21 -8.03
C ARG A 71 9.26 5.24 -8.00
N TYR A 72 10.46 4.84 -8.39
CA TYR A 72 11.65 5.66 -8.32
C TYR A 72 12.30 5.80 -9.69
N LYS A 73 12.61 7.04 -10.08
CA LYS A 73 13.49 7.35 -11.20
C LYS A 73 14.90 7.57 -10.65
N LEU A 74 15.80 6.66 -10.99
CA LEU A 74 17.13 6.58 -10.42
C LEU A 74 18.13 7.43 -11.20
N ILE A 75 18.91 8.24 -10.49
CA ILE A 75 19.93 9.11 -11.05
C ILE A 75 21.25 8.76 -10.36
N ASN A 76 22.25 8.30 -11.12
CA ASN A 76 23.56 7.92 -10.60
C ASN A 76 23.51 6.89 -9.43
N SER A 77 22.46 6.06 -9.39
CA SER A 77 22.29 5.06 -8.33
C SER A 77 23.15 3.82 -8.59
N GLN A 78 23.93 3.42 -7.59
CA GLN A 78 24.73 2.19 -7.65
C GLN A 78 24.15 1.07 -6.78
N ASN A 79 23.52 1.42 -5.66
CA ASN A 79 22.94 0.46 -4.74
C ASN A 79 21.49 0.84 -4.38
N ILE A 80 20.63 -0.17 -4.31
CA ILE A 80 19.26 -0.07 -3.82
C ILE A 80 19.14 -1.02 -2.62
N PHE A 81 18.76 -0.48 -1.47
CA PHE A 81 18.55 -1.25 -0.24
C PHE A 81 17.06 -1.24 0.09
N ILE A 82 16.40 -2.39 0.00
CA ILE A 82 14.99 -2.54 0.33
C ILE A 82 14.90 -3.28 1.67
N LYS A 83 14.31 -2.63 2.68
CA LYS A 83 14.19 -3.12 4.06
C LYS A 83 12.75 -2.92 4.56
N PRO A 84 11.77 -3.70 4.08
CA PRO A 84 10.39 -3.55 4.52
C PRO A 84 10.24 -3.96 5.98
N ILE A 85 9.38 -3.26 6.72
CA ILE A 85 8.98 -3.61 8.08
C ILE A 85 7.54 -4.09 8.03
N VAL A 86 7.26 -5.34 8.42
CA VAL A 86 5.92 -5.91 8.34
C VAL A 86 5.30 -6.05 9.73
N HIS A 87 4.23 -5.31 9.99
CA HIS A 87 3.49 -5.33 11.25
C HIS A 87 2.39 -6.40 11.25
N LEU A 88 2.77 -7.68 11.24
CA LEU A 88 1.84 -8.82 11.07
C LEU A 88 0.67 -8.87 12.07
N ALA A 89 0.83 -8.30 13.27
CA ALA A 89 -0.20 -8.27 14.30
C ALA A 89 -1.16 -7.07 14.18
N ARG A 90 -0.85 -6.09 13.33
CA ARG A 90 -1.61 -4.85 13.17
C ARG A 90 -2.41 -4.90 11.86
N VAL A 91 -3.45 -5.73 11.90
CA VAL A 91 -4.32 -5.98 10.75
C VAL A 91 -5.39 -4.90 10.63
N VAL A 92 -5.59 -4.39 9.41
CA VAL A 92 -6.74 -3.55 9.06
C VAL A 92 -7.76 -4.39 8.31
N SER A 93 -9.04 -4.23 8.64
CA SER A 93 -10.14 -4.85 7.91
C SER A 93 -10.98 -3.79 7.20
N LEU A 94 -11.25 -4.00 5.92
CA LEU A 94 -12.17 -3.20 5.14
C LEU A 94 -13.46 -3.99 4.90
N THR A 95 -14.58 -3.45 5.39
CA THR A 95 -15.91 -4.03 5.19
C THR A 95 -16.69 -3.20 4.16
N PRO A 96 -17.32 -3.85 3.17
CA PRO A 96 -18.07 -3.14 2.14
C PRO A 96 -19.30 -2.46 2.75
N PRO A 97 -19.77 -1.36 2.14
CA PRO A 97 -20.99 -0.73 2.59
C PRO A 97 -22.22 -1.59 2.32
N THR A 98 -23.23 -1.47 3.18
CA THR A 98 -24.57 -2.06 2.93
C THR A 98 -25.51 -1.10 2.22
N VAL A 99 -25.29 0.22 2.33
CA VAL A 99 -26.18 1.27 1.79
C VAL A 99 -25.40 2.46 1.20
N SER A 100 -24.22 2.79 1.73
CA SER A 100 -23.35 3.87 1.22
C SER A 100 -22.46 3.40 0.05
N ASN A 101 -21.68 4.31 -0.53
CA ASN A 101 -20.57 3.93 -1.43
C ASN A 101 -19.25 3.74 -0.67
N ASP A 102 -19.19 4.15 0.61
CA ASP A 102 -17.95 4.16 1.40
C ASP A 102 -17.75 2.86 2.19
N PHE A 103 -16.55 2.30 2.08
CA PHE A 103 -16.10 1.18 2.91
C PHE A 103 -15.93 1.61 4.37
N THR A 104 -15.97 0.64 5.27
CA THR A 104 -15.61 0.87 6.68
C THR A 104 -14.25 0.26 6.96
N ALA A 105 -13.26 1.08 7.30
CA ALA A 105 -11.98 0.61 7.79
C ALA A 105 -12.08 0.37 9.30
N THR A 106 -11.63 -0.79 9.76
CA THR A 106 -11.48 -1.12 11.18
C THR A 106 -10.02 -1.40 11.48
N TYR A 107 -9.50 -0.67 12.46
CA TYR A 107 -8.09 -0.63 12.82
C TYR A 107 -7.74 -1.63 13.93
N PRO A 108 -6.43 -1.93 14.14
CA PRO A 108 -5.97 -2.84 15.19
C PRO A 108 -6.42 -2.48 16.61
N ASP A 109 -6.65 -1.19 16.89
CA ASP A 109 -7.12 -0.69 18.19
C ASP A 109 -8.65 -0.79 18.36
N GLY A 110 -9.36 -1.31 17.36
CA GLY A 110 -10.82 -1.41 17.33
C GLY A 110 -11.54 -0.13 16.90
N SER A 111 -10.82 0.96 16.62
CA SER A 111 -11.43 2.15 16.05
C SER A 111 -11.83 1.92 14.59
N SER A 112 -12.82 2.66 14.10
CA SER A 112 -13.29 2.55 12.71
C SER A 112 -13.56 3.91 12.08
N GLU A 113 -13.47 3.98 10.76
CA GLU A 113 -13.86 5.15 9.98
C GLU A 113 -14.43 4.77 8.60
N LYS A 114 -15.07 5.74 7.95
CA LYS A 114 -15.57 5.59 6.58
C LYS A 114 -14.52 6.07 5.59
N ILE A 115 -14.23 5.25 4.58
CA ILE A 115 -13.27 5.56 3.52
C ILE A 115 -13.94 5.39 2.14
N SER A 116 -13.70 6.34 1.24
CA SER A 116 -14.33 6.39 -0.09
C SER A 116 -13.48 5.76 -1.20
N ARG A 117 -12.22 5.45 -0.90
CA ARG A 117 -11.24 4.79 -1.77
C ARG A 117 -10.55 3.76 -0.88
N LEU A 118 -10.22 2.56 -1.35
CA LEU A 118 -9.85 1.40 -0.51
C LEU A 118 -8.51 1.54 0.28
N GLU A 119 -8.12 2.76 0.63
CA GLU A 119 -6.93 3.15 1.34
C GLU A 119 -7.27 3.64 2.76
N PRO A 120 -6.92 2.87 3.81
CA PRO A 120 -6.98 3.32 5.20
C PRO A 120 -6.03 4.51 5.49
N ASP A 121 -6.25 5.18 6.62
CA ASP A 121 -5.31 6.16 7.17
C ASP A 121 -4.01 5.47 7.60
N TYR A 122 -2.99 5.65 6.77
CA TYR A 122 -1.67 5.09 6.98
C TYR A 122 -0.92 5.75 8.13
N GLU A 123 -1.08 7.05 8.34
CA GLU A 123 -0.41 7.77 9.44
C GLU A 123 -0.97 7.32 10.80
N LYS A 124 -2.28 7.09 10.85
CA LYS A 124 -2.92 6.47 12.00
C LYS A 124 -2.32 5.09 12.31
N LEU A 125 -2.09 4.24 11.31
CA LEU A 125 -1.43 2.93 11.50
C LEU A 125 0.01 3.04 12.01
N LEU A 126 0.78 3.99 11.47
CA LEU A 126 2.14 4.27 11.94
C LEU A 126 2.18 4.72 13.40
N SER A 127 1.16 5.46 13.85
CA SER A 127 1.06 5.96 15.22
C SER A 127 0.74 4.87 16.26
N MET A 128 0.22 3.72 15.81
CA MET A 128 -0.12 2.61 16.70
C MET A 128 1.13 1.88 17.16
N LYS A 129 1.16 1.46 18.42
CA LYS A 129 2.27 0.73 19.04
C LYS A 129 2.05 -0.77 19.03
#